data_AF-A0A1J9S2N1-F1
#
_entry.id   AF-A0A1J9S2N1-F1
#
_cell.length_a   1.000
_cell.length_b   1.000
_cell.length_c   1.000
_cell.angle_alpha   90.00
_cell.angle_beta   90.00
_cell.angle_gamma   90.00
#
_symmetry.space_group_name_H-M   'P 1'
#
loop_
_entity.id
_entity.type
_entity.pdbx_description
1 polymer ?
#
loop_
_entity_poly.entity_id
_entity_poly.type
_entity_poly.pdbx_seq_one_letter_code
_entity_poly.pdbx_strand_id
1 'polypeptide(L)'
;MGDVQADNAAPAETPKPSEPQLPKLSAHEFRQYNRLAEHMDMFHSNFRRSWTIMYTACENNKRPSGMSIRQFIGLGLDFCHHLDVHHSIEERHIFPILAQKMPAFRKELELLTQHKQIHKGLEKLEKYLEDCKRGEDELRMDKMREILDLFGKVLWQHLDEEVKELGAENMRKYWTIEEVRRIPM
;
A
#
# COMPACT_ATOMS: atom_id res chain seq x y z
N MET A 1 45.81 -6.34 51.82
CA MET A 1 44.70 -5.36 51.68
C MET A 1 45.04 -4.50 50.48
N GLY A 2 44.26 -4.62 49.41
CA GLY A 2 44.52 -3.96 48.14
C GLY A 2 43.47 -4.41 47.13
N ASP A 3 42.23 -3.93 47.32
CA ASP A 3 41.18 -4.02 46.31
C ASP A 3 41.47 -3.02 45.20
N VAL A 4 41.56 -3.50 43.96
CA VAL A 4 41.56 -2.67 42.75
C VAL A 4 40.20 -2.87 42.09
N GLN A 5 39.33 -1.89 42.27
CA GLN A 5 38.02 -1.82 41.64
C GLN A 5 38.19 -1.31 40.21
N ALA A 6 37.85 -2.15 39.23
CA ALA A 6 37.86 -1.79 37.82
C ALA A 6 36.57 -1.02 37.48
N ASP A 7 36.70 0.29 37.26
CA ASP A 7 35.64 1.13 36.72
C ASP A 7 35.39 0.78 35.25
N ASN A 8 34.18 0.27 34.98
CA ASN A 8 33.70 -0.06 33.66
C ASN A 8 32.83 1.12 33.16
N ALA A 9 33.46 2.11 32.52
CA ALA A 9 32.77 3.24 31.93
C ALA A 9 32.30 2.89 30.51
N ALA A 10 30.98 2.73 30.32
CA ALA A 10 30.36 2.62 29.01
C ALA A 10 30.55 3.93 28.21
N PRO A 11 30.76 3.88 26.88
CA PRO A 11 30.90 5.08 26.07
C PRO A 11 29.57 5.83 25.98
N ALA A 12 29.61 7.13 26.23
CA ALA A 12 28.47 8.02 26.08
C ALA A 12 28.00 8.07 24.61
N GLU A 13 26.74 7.70 24.37
CA GLU A 13 26.10 7.88 23.07
C GLU A 13 25.98 9.37 22.74
N THR A 14 26.55 9.78 21.62
CA THR A 14 26.38 11.11 21.04
C THR A 14 24.91 11.34 20.66
N PRO A 15 24.27 12.46 21.05
CA PRO A 15 22.90 12.74 20.70
C PRO A 15 22.77 12.94 19.18
N LYS A 16 21.84 12.21 18.55
CA LYS A 16 21.47 12.42 17.14
C LYS A 16 20.95 13.86 16.96
N PRO A 17 21.30 14.57 15.88
CA PRO A 17 20.73 15.89 15.59
C PRO A 17 19.21 15.78 15.49
N SER A 18 18.48 16.57 16.28
CA SER A 18 17.03 16.69 16.16
C SER A 18 16.71 17.36 14.82
N GLU A 19 15.90 16.70 13.98
CA GLU A 19 15.38 17.33 12.77
C GLU A 19 14.72 18.68 13.12
N PRO A 20 14.96 19.76 12.35
CA PRO A 20 14.34 21.05 12.60
C PRO A 20 12.82 20.91 12.59
N GLN A 21 12.18 21.22 13.72
CA GLN A 21 10.73 21.09 13.87
C GLN A 21 10.03 22.13 13.00
N LEU A 22 9.32 21.67 11.97
CA LEU A 22 8.49 22.52 11.11
C LEU A 22 7.34 23.14 11.94
N PRO A 23 6.92 24.39 11.65
CA PRO A 23 5.81 25.03 12.36
C PRO A 23 4.54 24.18 12.33
N LYS A 24 3.71 24.22 13.38
CA LYS A 24 2.45 23.46 13.39
C LYS A 24 1.53 23.93 12.26
N LEU A 25 0.94 22.98 11.53
CA LEU A 25 -0.07 23.29 10.52
C LEU A 25 -1.38 23.72 11.17
N SER A 26 -2.05 24.71 10.58
CA SER A 26 -3.47 24.92 10.85
C SER A 26 -4.30 23.74 10.30
N ALA A 27 -5.52 23.56 10.80
CA ALA A 27 -6.40 22.50 10.33
C ALA A 27 -6.72 22.60 8.83
N HIS A 28 -6.77 23.82 8.28
CA HIS A 28 -6.96 24.04 6.85
C HIS A 28 -5.74 23.57 6.04
N GLU A 29 -4.53 23.98 6.45
CA GLU A 29 -3.30 23.58 5.76
C GLU A 29 -3.06 22.07 5.86
N PHE A 30 -3.34 21.47 7.01
CA PHE A 30 -3.26 20.02 7.19
C PHE A 30 -4.11 19.30 6.15
N ARG A 31 -5.39 19.66 6.00
CA ARG A 31 -6.26 19.05 4.98
C ARG A 31 -5.73 19.24 3.55
N GLN A 32 -5.15 20.40 3.25
CA GLN A 32 -4.59 20.65 1.91
C GLN A 32 -3.38 19.77 1.63
N TYR A 33 -2.49 19.59 2.61
CA TYR A 33 -1.36 18.67 2.49
C TYR A 33 -1.80 17.20 2.48
N ASN A 34 -2.85 16.85 3.23
CA ASN A 34 -3.29 15.47 3.41
C ASN A 34 -4.18 14.93 2.28
N ARG A 35 -4.62 15.79 1.35
CA ARG A 35 -5.62 15.43 0.33
C ARG A 35 -5.22 14.23 -0.53
N LEU A 36 -3.91 14.07 -0.81
CA LEU A 36 -3.37 12.95 -1.57
C LEU A 36 -3.54 11.63 -0.80
N ALA A 37 -3.14 11.62 0.48
CA ALA A 37 -3.34 10.47 1.35
C ALA A 37 -4.81 10.10 1.52
N GLU A 38 -5.71 11.08 1.69
CA GLU A 38 -7.15 10.82 1.85
C GLU A 38 -7.77 10.17 0.60
N HIS A 39 -7.40 10.66 -0.58
CA HIS A 39 -7.89 10.09 -1.84
C HIS A 39 -7.29 8.72 -2.11
N MET A 40 -6.01 8.54 -1.80
CA MET A 40 -5.33 7.25 -1.90
C MET A 40 -6.01 6.21 -1.01
N ASP A 41 -6.27 6.57 0.25
CA ASP A 41 -6.89 5.67 1.22
C ASP A 41 -8.35 5.32 0.86
N MET A 42 -9.05 6.18 0.12
CA MET A 42 -10.37 5.84 -0.43
C MET A 42 -10.29 4.64 -1.38
N PHE A 43 -9.34 4.62 -2.33
CA PHE A 43 -9.12 3.47 -3.21
C PHE A 43 -8.61 2.26 -2.42
N HIS A 44 -7.61 2.47 -1.55
CA HIS A 44 -7.00 1.40 -0.76
C HIS A 44 -8.02 0.72 0.16
N SER A 45 -8.95 1.48 0.74
CA SER A 45 -10.05 0.93 1.54
C SER A 45 -10.97 0.01 0.74
N ASN A 46 -11.23 0.34 -0.54
CA ASN A 46 -12.00 -0.54 -1.42
C ASN A 46 -11.23 -1.83 -1.73
N PHE A 47 -9.92 -1.75 -1.98
CA PHE A 47 -9.08 -2.94 -2.17
C PHE A 47 -9.03 -3.83 -0.94
N ARG A 48 -8.82 -3.24 0.25
CA ARG A 48 -8.86 -3.97 1.53
C ARG A 48 -10.21 -4.65 1.74
N ARG A 49 -11.32 -4.00 1.39
CA ARG A 49 -12.67 -4.60 1.49
C ARG A 49 -12.82 -5.82 0.58
N SER A 50 -12.49 -5.69 -0.70
CA SER A 50 -12.59 -6.79 -1.66
C SER A 50 -11.66 -7.94 -1.30
N TRP A 51 -10.42 -7.64 -0.91
CA TRP A 51 -9.46 -8.61 -0.36
C TRP A 51 -10.06 -9.36 0.82
N THR A 52 -10.57 -8.64 1.82
CA THR A 52 -11.11 -9.24 3.05
C THR A 52 -12.25 -10.19 2.72
N ILE A 53 -13.15 -9.84 1.80
CA ILE A 53 -14.23 -10.73 1.36
C ILE A 53 -13.66 -12.02 0.75
N MET A 54 -12.69 -11.92 -0.16
CA MET A 54 -12.07 -13.08 -0.81
C MET A 54 -11.29 -13.95 0.19
N TYR A 55 -10.46 -13.34 1.02
CA TYR A 55 -9.60 -14.04 1.96
C TYR A 55 -10.42 -14.68 3.10
N THR A 56 -11.44 -14.01 3.62
CA THR A 56 -12.38 -14.59 4.60
C THR A 56 -13.13 -15.79 4.02
N ALA A 57 -13.49 -15.75 2.73
CA ALA A 57 -14.10 -16.89 2.07
C ALA A 57 -13.13 -18.08 1.95
N CYS A 58 -11.85 -17.79 1.74
CA CYS A 58 -10.79 -18.78 1.74
C CYS A 58 -10.62 -19.44 3.12
N GLU A 59 -10.54 -18.65 4.19
CA GLU A 59 -10.38 -19.12 5.57
C GLU A 59 -11.57 -19.97 6.03
N ASN A 60 -12.79 -19.56 5.69
CA ASN A 60 -14.00 -20.28 6.06
C ASN A 60 -14.35 -21.42 5.10
N ASN A 61 -13.57 -21.61 4.03
CA ASN A 61 -13.87 -22.50 2.92
C ASN A 61 -15.32 -22.34 2.40
N LYS A 62 -15.81 -21.10 2.37
CA LYS A 62 -17.22 -20.79 2.07
C LYS A 62 -17.38 -19.36 1.57
N ARG A 63 -18.05 -19.21 0.43
CA ARG A 63 -18.41 -17.88 -0.12
C ARG A 63 -19.37 -17.14 0.82
N PRO A 64 -19.38 -15.79 0.81
CA PRO A 64 -20.33 -15.01 1.61
C PRO A 64 -21.79 -15.43 1.36
N SER A 65 -22.59 -15.47 2.43
CA SER A 65 -24.01 -15.77 2.34
C SER A 65 -24.71 -14.79 1.40
N GLY A 66 -25.59 -15.30 0.53
CA GLY A 66 -26.32 -14.48 -0.44
C GLY A 66 -25.53 -14.04 -1.67
N MET A 67 -24.22 -14.35 -1.74
CA MET A 67 -23.41 -14.11 -2.93
C MET A 67 -23.43 -15.35 -3.83
N SER A 68 -23.78 -15.18 -5.10
CA SER A 68 -23.65 -16.24 -6.12
C SER A 68 -22.19 -16.47 -6.52
N ILE A 69 -21.91 -17.60 -7.17
CA ILE A 69 -20.54 -17.90 -7.64
C ILE A 69 -20.08 -16.86 -8.66
N ARG A 70 -20.98 -16.44 -9.56
CA ARG A 70 -20.70 -15.41 -10.58
C ARG A 70 -20.37 -14.06 -9.94
N GLN A 71 -21.12 -13.65 -8.91
CA GLN A 71 -20.83 -12.40 -8.18
C GLN A 71 -19.50 -12.46 -7.45
N PHE A 72 -19.15 -13.60 -6.84
CA PHE A 72 -17.88 -13.75 -6.12
C PHE A 72 -16.67 -13.73 -7.07
N ILE A 73 -16.77 -14.43 -8.22
CA ILE A 73 -15.74 -14.37 -9.26
C ILE A 73 -15.64 -12.95 -9.83
N GLY A 74 -16.78 -12.31 -10.12
CA GLY A 74 -16.84 -10.93 -10.58
C GLY A 74 -16.15 -9.96 -9.63
N LEU A 75 -16.39 -10.07 -8.32
CA LEU A 75 -15.70 -9.27 -7.29
C LEU A 75 -14.18 -9.40 -7.38
N GLY A 76 -13.66 -10.61 -7.55
CA GLY A 76 -12.22 -10.83 -7.65
C GLY A 76 -11.62 -10.31 -8.95
N LEU A 77 -12.34 -10.41 -10.07
CA LEU A 77 -11.93 -9.82 -11.34
C LEU A 77 -11.96 -8.29 -11.31
N ASP A 78 -12.99 -7.70 -10.72
CA ASP A 78 -13.09 -6.25 -10.51
C ASP A 78 -11.96 -5.76 -9.60
N PHE A 79 -11.59 -6.53 -8.58
CA PHE A 79 -10.41 -6.24 -7.74
C PHE A 79 -9.14 -6.23 -8.58
N CYS A 80 -8.92 -7.24 -9.43
CA CYS A 80 -7.74 -7.30 -10.30
C CYS A 80 -7.68 -6.11 -11.25
N HIS A 81 -8.77 -5.85 -11.96
CA HIS A 81 -8.84 -4.76 -12.93
C HIS A 81 -8.63 -3.38 -12.29
N HIS A 82 -9.33 -3.09 -11.18
CA HIS A 82 -9.21 -1.77 -10.55
C HIS A 82 -7.83 -1.54 -9.93
N LEU A 83 -7.21 -2.57 -9.35
CA LEU A 83 -5.87 -2.44 -8.79
C LEU A 83 -4.83 -2.23 -9.89
N ASP A 84 -4.97 -2.91 -11.03
CA ASP A 84 -4.09 -2.73 -12.19
C ASP A 84 -4.18 -1.31 -12.79
N VAL A 85 -5.39 -0.80 -12.98
CA VAL A 85 -5.63 0.55 -13.49
C VAL A 85 -5.08 1.61 -12.51
N HIS A 86 -5.31 1.40 -11.22
CA HIS A 86 -4.83 2.29 -10.15
C HIS A 86 -3.31 2.44 -10.17
N HIS A 87 -2.57 1.33 -10.07
CA HIS A 87 -1.10 1.36 -10.14
C HIS A 87 -0.61 1.92 -11.48
N SER A 88 -1.28 1.61 -12.60
CA SER A 88 -0.93 2.15 -13.91
C SER A 88 -1.03 3.67 -13.97
N ILE A 89 -2.03 4.26 -13.32
CA ILE A 89 -2.19 5.72 -13.24
C ILE A 89 -1.08 6.32 -12.38
N GLU A 90 -0.80 5.73 -11.23
CA GLU A 90 0.26 6.17 -10.32
C GLU A 90 1.62 6.20 -11.01
N GLU A 91 2.03 5.08 -11.59
CA GLU A 91 3.34 4.94 -12.23
C GLU A 91 3.51 5.88 -13.43
N ARG A 92 2.42 6.11 -14.19
CA ARG A 92 2.47 6.93 -15.40
C ARG A 92 2.35 8.42 -15.12
N HIS A 93 1.57 8.82 -14.11
CA HIS A 93 1.14 10.21 -13.95
C HIS A 93 1.47 10.82 -12.59
N ILE A 94 1.46 10.05 -11.49
CA ILE A 94 1.59 10.61 -10.13
C ILE A 94 3.02 10.46 -9.60
N PHE A 95 3.57 9.25 -9.59
CA PHE A 95 4.91 8.96 -9.07
C PHE A 95 6.01 9.76 -9.77
N PRO A 96 5.98 9.99 -11.09
CA PRO A 96 6.98 10.84 -11.75
C PRO A 96 7.00 12.28 -11.22
N ILE A 97 5.87 12.81 -10.78
CA ILE A 97 5.78 14.16 -10.18
C ILE A 97 6.34 14.12 -8.76
N LEU A 98 5.90 13.16 -7.94
CA LEU A 98 6.35 13.01 -6.55
C LEU A 98 7.86 12.78 -6.46
N ALA A 99 8.41 11.96 -7.36
CA ALA A 99 9.84 11.63 -7.45
C ALA A 99 10.77 12.85 -7.62
N GLN A 100 10.25 13.97 -8.13
CA GLN A 100 11.03 15.20 -8.29
C GLN A 100 11.58 15.70 -6.95
N LYS A 101 10.81 15.55 -5.87
CA LYS A 101 11.18 16.07 -4.55
C LYS A 101 11.20 15.02 -3.45
N MET A 102 10.44 13.94 -3.58
CA MET A 102 10.34 12.90 -2.56
C MET A 102 11.20 11.70 -2.95
N PRO A 103 12.27 11.41 -2.20
CA PRO A 103 13.15 10.30 -2.49
C PRO A 103 12.38 9.00 -2.65
N ALA A 104 11.43 8.66 -1.76
CA ALA A 104 10.65 7.42 -1.75
C ALA A 104 9.99 7.03 -3.10
N PHE A 105 9.69 7.99 -3.97
CA PHE A 105 9.02 7.77 -5.26
C PHE A 105 9.98 7.70 -6.47
N ARG A 106 11.29 7.91 -6.27
CA ARG A 106 12.27 7.79 -7.36
C ARG A 106 12.35 6.35 -7.87
N LYS A 107 12.70 6.19 -9.16
CA LYS A 107 12.84 4.87 -9.81
C LYS A 107 13.81 3.98 -9.02
N GLU A 108 13.48 2.68 -8.96
CA GLU A 108 14.22 1.62 -8.23
C GLU A 108 13.99 1.54 -6.72
N LEU A 109 12.99 2.26 -6.20
CA LEU A 109 12.67 2.21 -4.78
C LEU A 109 11.53 1.25 -4.44
N GLU A 110 11.26 1.18 -3.13
CA GLU A 110 10.45 0.17 -2.48
C GLU A 110 9.02 0.09 -3.06
N LEU A 111 8.33 1.23 -3.26
CA LEU A 111 6.95 1.27 -3.78
C LEU A 111 6.82 0.66 -5.20
N LEU A 112 7.67 1.06 -6.15
CA LEU A 112 7.67 0.49 -7.50
C LEU A 112 8.05 -1.00 -7.51
N THR A 113 8.89 -1.42 -6.56
CA THR A 113 9.26 -2.83 -6.41
C THR A 113 8.11 -3.64 -5.84
N GLN A 114 7.31 -3.05 -4.94
CA GLN A 114 6.09 -3.64 -4.40
C GLN A 114 5.04 -3.81 -5.50
N HIS A 115 4.79 -2.78 -6.34
CA HIS A 115 3.88 -2.90 -7.50
C HIS A 115 4.21 -4.12 -8.35
N LYS A 116 5.48 -4.25 -8.77
CA LYS A 116 5.92 -5.41 -9.58
C LYS A 116 5.66 -6.76 -8.91
N GLN A 117 5.78 -6.85 -7.59
CA GLN A 117 5.48 -8.09 -6.86
C GLN A 117 3.97 -8.34 -6.78
N ILE A 118 3.19 -7.28 -6.55
CA ILE A 118 1.73 -7.33 -6.51
C ILE A 118 1.18 -7.78 -7.86
N HIS A 119 1.62 -7.18 -8.97
CA HIS A 119 1.14 -7.54 -10.32
C HIS A 119 1.42 -9.00 -10.68
N LYS A 120 2.56 -9.59 -10.25
CA LYS A 120 2.82 -11.03 -10.45
C LYS A 120 1.79 -11.93 -9.75
N GLY A 121 1.31 -11.52 -8.58
CA GLY A 121 0.24 -12.23 -7.88
C GLY A 121 -1.13 -11.97 -8.50
N LEU A 122 -1.36 -10.73 -8.92
CA LEU A 122 -2.59 -10.27 -9.56
C LEU A 122 -2.87 -11.01 -10.88
N GLU A 123 -1.86 -11.12 -11.75
CA GLU A 123 -1.94 -11.86 -13.02
C GLU A 123 -2.35 -13.33 -12.79
N LYS A 124 -1.84 -13.97 -11.73
CA LYS A 124 -2.20 -15.35 -11.38
C LYS A 124 -3.62 -15.45 -10.88
N LEU A 125 -4.07 -14.49 -10.06
CA LEU A 125 -5.43 -14.45 -9.53
C LEU A 125 -6.44 -14.22 -10.65
N GLU A 126 -6.19 -13.22 -11.49
CA GLU A 126 -7.05 -12.88 -12.62
C GLU A 126 -7.18 -14.07 -13.57
N LYS A 127 -6.05 -14.68 -13.95
CA LYS A 127 -6.06 -15.87 -14.81
C LYS A 127 -6.92 -17.00 -14.20
N TYR A 128 -6.71 -17.31 -12.93
CA TYR A 128 -7.46 -18.38 -12.27
C TYR A 128 -8.97 -18.08 -12.23
N LEU A 129 -9.35 -16.85 -11.90
CA LEU A 129 -10.75 -16.43 -11.86
C LEU A 129 -11.41 -16.40 -13.24
N GLU A 130 -10.70 -16.00 -14.30
CA GLU A 130 -11.20 -16.09 -15.67
C GLU A 130 -11.34 -17.55 -16.14
N ASP A 131 -10.42 -18.45 -15.77
CA ASP A 131 -10.54 -19.88 -16.05
C ASP A 131 -11.79 -20.46 -15.34
N CYS A 132 -12.03 -20.10 -14.07
CA CYS A 132 -13.25 -20.46 -13.35
C CYS A 132 -14.52 -19.88 -13.99
N LYS A 133 -14.47 -18.62 -14.43
CA LYS A 133 -15.61 -17.94 -15.08
C LYS A 133 -16.01 -18.61 -16.39
N ARG A 134 -15.03 -19.12 -17.14
CA ARG A 134 -15.23 -19.85 -18.41
C ARG A 134 -15.61 -21.32 -18.20
N GLY A 135 -15.48 -21.84 -16.98
CA GLY A 135 -15.70 -23.25 -16.66
C GLY A 135 -14.53 -24.16 -17.07
N GLU A 136 -13.37 -23.58 -17.33
CA GLU A 136 -12.12 -24.30 -17.61
C GLU A 136 -11.45 -24.81 -16.32
N ASP A 137 -11.83 -24.23 -15.18
CA ASP A 137 -11.39 -24.64 -13.85
C ASP A 137 -12.54 -24.56 -12.84
N GLU A 138 -12.42 -25.25 -11.71
CA GLU A 138 -13.36 -25.17 -10.59
C GLU A 138 -12.87 -24.17 -9.56
N LEU A 139 -13.77 -23.31 -9.07
CA LEU A 139 -13.44 -22.38 -7.99
C LEU A 139 -13.26 -23.14 -6.67
N ARG A 140 -11.99 -23.39 -6.31
CA ARG A 140 -11.57 -23.93 -5.02
C ARG A 140 -10.91 -22.85 -4.16
N MET A 141 -11.33 -22.80 -2.89
CA MET A 141 -10.94 -21.77 -1.92
C MET A 141 -9.49 -21.91 -1.46
N ASP A 142 -9.00 -23.13 -1.31
CA ASP A 142 -7.61 -23.45 -1.01
C ASP A 142 -6.66 -22.94 -2.11
N LYS A 143 -6.98 -23.22 -3.38
CA LYS A 143 -6.21 -22.74 -4.53
C LYS A 143 -6.23 -21.21 -4.64
N MET A 144 -7.39 -20.58 -4.39
CA MET A 144 -7.47 -19.12 -4.36
C MET A 144 -6.59 -18.54 -3.26
N ARG A 145 -6.61 -19.14 -2.07
CA ARG A 145 -5.79 -18.74 -0.92
C ARG A 145 -4.31 -18.80 -1.25
N GLU A 146 -3.84 -19.91 -1.82
CA GLU A 146 -2.45 -20.07 -2.23
C GLU A 146 -1.98 -18.94 -3.14
N ILE A 147 -2.83 -18.49 -4.07
CA ILE A 147 -2.53 -17.36 -4.96
C ILE A 147 -2.52 -16.04 -4.20
N LEU A 148 -3.51 -15.78 -3.34
CA LEU A 148 -3.56 -14.57 -2.51
C LEU A 148 -2.32 -14.47 -1.61
N ASP A 149 -1.89 -15.58 -1.00
CA ASP A 149 -0.72 -15.61 -0.11
C ASP A 149 0.59 -15.24 -0.82
N LEU A 150 0.67 -15.35 -2.15
CA LEU A 150 1.85 -14.94 -2.92
C LEU A 150 2.15 -13.43 -2.82
N PHE A 151 1.13 -12.61 -2.62
CA PHE A 151 1.27 -11.15 -2.68
C PHE A 151 0.52 -10.39 -1.59
N GLY A 152 -0.25 -11.06 -0.72
CA GLY A 152 -1.02 -10.40 0.33
C GLY A 152 -0.16 -9.55 1.26
N LYS A 153 0.94 -10.10 1.78
CA LYS A 153 1.82 -9.35 2.68
C LYS A 153 2.35 -8.05 2.04
N VAL A 154 2.82 -8.14 0.79
CA VAL A 154 3.38 -6.98 0.08
C VAL A 154 2.29 -5.98 -0.30
N LEU A 155 1.08 -6.44 -0.68
CA LEU A 155 -0.06 -5.57 -0.93
C LEU A 155 -0.42 -4.77 0.33
N TRP A 156 -0.63 -5.42 1.47
CA TRP A 156 -1.01 -4.72 2.70
C TRP A 156 0.04 -3.71 3.16
N GLN A 157 1.31 -4.07 3.09
CA GLN A 157 2.42 -3.15 3.37
C GLN A 157 2.39 -1.93 2.43
N HIS A 158 2.27 -2.17 1.13
CA HIS A 158 2.21 -1.12 0.11
C HIS A 158 1.07 -0.13 0.37
N LEU A 159 -0.14 -0.64 0.61
CA LEU A 159 -1.33 0.19 0.85
C LEU A 159 -1.20 1.08 2.11
N ASP A 160 -0.37 0.69 3.08
CA ASP A 160 -0.11 1.47 4.30
C ASP A 160 1.03 2.49 4.08
N GLU A 161 2.12 2.05 3.48
CA GLU A 161 3.33 2.84 3.29
C GLU A 161 3.10 4.02 2.35
N GLU A 162 2.37 3.81 1.26
CA GLU A 162 2.09 4.89 0.32
C GLU A 162 1.24 6.00 0.95
N VAL A 163 0.18 5.63 1.68
CA VAL A 163 -0.67 6.61 2.39
C VAL A 163 0.16 7.39 3.41
N LYS A 164 1.09 6.71 4.10
CA LYS A 164 2.01 7.35 5.04
C LYS A 164 2.96 8.32 4.33
N GLU A 165 3.53 7.94 3.19
CA GLU A 165 4.42 8.81 2.40
C GLU A 165 3.67 10.04 1.88
N LEU A 166 2.40 9.89 1.48
CA LEU A 166 1.51 10.97 1.01
C LEU A 166 0.89 11.79 2.15
N GLY A 167 1.12 11.42 3.41
CA GLY A 167 0.55 12.09 4.58
C GLY A 167 1.08 13.51 4.76
N ALA A 168 0.26 14.38 5.36
CA ALA A 168 0.55 15.81 5.43
C ALA A 168 1.93 16.16 6.02
N GLU A 169 2.31 15.49 7.11
CA GLU A 169 3.59 15.72 7.78
C GLU A 169 4.81 15.29 6.96
N ASN A 170 4.65 14.31 6.06
CA ASN A 170 5.73 13.91 5.17
C ASN A 170 5.78 14.81 3.92
N MET A 171 4.62 15.08 3.31
CA MET A 171 4.51 15.95 2.14
C MET A 171 5.11 17.34 2.38
N ARG A 172 4.83 17.95 3.55
CA ARG A 172 5.32 19.30 3.89
C ARG A 172 6.83 19.41 4.13
N LYS A 173 7.56 18.28 4.18
CA LYS A 173 9.03 18.27 4.19
C LYS A 173 9.60 18.63 2.81
N TYR A 174 8.84 18.38 1.75
CA TYR A 174 9.32 18.45 0.37
C TYR A 174 8.57 19.46 -0.50
N TRP A 175 7.30 19.73 -0.19
CA TRP A 175 6.39 20.51 -1.02
C TRP A 175 5.80 21.70 -0.28
N THR A 176 5.54 22.80 -0.99
CA THR A 176 4.66 23.87 -0.48
C THR A 176 3.19 23.55 -0.74
N ILE A 177 2.27 24.24 -0.07
CA ILE A 177 0.82 24.06 -0.28
C ILE A 177 0.42 24.35 -1.73
N GLU A 178 0.96 25.41 -2.32
CA GLU A 178 0.67 25.81 -3.70
C GLU A 178 1.10 24.74 -4.69
N GLU A 179 2.21 24.04 -4.42
CA GLU A 179 2.68 22.94 -5.24
C GLU A 179 1.80 21.70 -5.05
N VAL A 180 1.47 21.34 -3.80
CA VAL A 180 0.57 20.21 -3.52
C VAL A 180 -0.77 20.38 -4.22
N ARG A 181 -1.33 21.59 -4.27
CA ARG A 181 -2.58 21.89 -4.98
C ARG A 181 -2.53 21.65 -6.49
N ARG A 182 -1.34 21.66 -7.09
CA ARG A 182 -1.15 21.45 -8.53
C ARG A 182 -0.92 19.99 -8.90
N ILE A 183 -0.68 19.11 -7.92
CA ILE A 183 -0.56 17.67 -8.16
C ILE A 183 -1.93 17.14 -8.63
N PRO A 184 -2.00 16.38 -9.74
CA PRO A 184 -3.25 15.78 -10.20
C PRO A 184 -3.86 14.84 -9.15
N MET A 185 -5.19 14.78 -9.09
CA MET A 185 -5.99 13.84 -8.29
C MET A 185 -7.01 13.18 -9.18
#